data_AF-A0A5C6SFM2-F1
#
_entry.id   AF-A0A5C6SFM2-F1
#
_cell.length_a   1.000
_cell.length_b   1.000
_cell.length_c   1.000
_cell.angle_alpha   90.00
_cell.angle_beta   90.00
_cell.angle_gamma   90.00
#
_symmetry.space_group_name_H-M   'P 1'
#
loop_
_entity.id
_entity.type
_entity.pdbx_description
1 polymer ?
#
loop_
_entity_poly.entity_id
_entity_poly.type
_entity_poly.pdbx_seq_one_letter_code
_entity_poly.pdbx_strand_id
1 'polypeptide(L)'
;MMKLNTRDAREQQIANQIIGRFDRLDFQRLVVSWIINSNSSFRQSEDPYLRAAFEYLNPLVKITEAHITHNTVRRRILQVKSDDPVVRAKKPLDVIIDVVTRWLSTLYMIRRALLLKDFLEDLWYEQKSEWEGLVLRGKKSSSEMPLCLRDENKLEERDWAIISLFNEVLQHFEHVLITLEGDGQQRKRKEGYIGAYGCLWDTLLGYEYLLGKMEVYKAAAHRYPDPEHFKVNINLCWKKLDKYYSRLDETPVYYAAIALHPAYRWGYFEDVWADRPDWIQTAKSLVEELYRSHYEPRIISRDRERGEPVTKKRRIYRNPFDEYREESRQAPTLLQPASSMTTLLQAEDAASSSTHAVGDEYSDWFRDVHKSDQNILDPISYWYERREEYPRLLQMALDMLSVLPMSADVERLFSTCGRMVRDDRARLDASTIGMTQTVRSWHCGGYIKSTEKLLEDVKVPGTDLLAEMSFAEAREATGGRITCTVPL
;
A
#
# COMPACT_ATOMS: atom_id res chain seq x y z
N MET A 1 29.70 -18.54 44.63
CA MET A 1 29.93 -18.97 43.23
C MET A 1 31.39 -19.38 43.09
N MET A 2 31.67 -20.64 42.73
CA MET A 2 33.03 -21.09 42.42
C MET A 2 33.55 -20.33 41.20
N LYS A 3 34.59 -19.51 41.37
CA LYS A 3 35.33 -18.91 40.25
C LYS A 3 36.27 -19.97 39.68
N LEU A 4 35.76 -20.76 38.73
CA LEU A 4 36.56 -21.73 38.00
C LEU A 4 37.50 -20.99 37.02
N ASN A 5 38.77 -21.35 37.05
CA ASN A 5 39.83 -20.84 36.19
C ASN A 5 39.83 -21.59 34.85
N THR A 6 39.39 -20.90 33.80
CA THR A 6 39.27 -21.45 32.43
C THR A 6 40.62 -21.75 31.76
N ARG A 7 41.75 -21.42 32.39
CA ARG A 7 43.10 -21.77 31.93
C ARG A 7 43.58 -23.12 32.50
N ASP A 8 42.90 -23.66 33.50
CA ASP A 8 43.15 -24.99 34.03
C ASP A 8 42.26 -26.00 33.29
N ALA A 9 42.87 -27.03 32.68
CA ALA A 9 42.15 -28.00 31.85
C ALA A 9 41.09 -28.79 32.62
N ARG A 10 41.28 -29.00 33.93
CA ARG A 10 40.38 -29.74 34.81
C ARG A 10 39.19 -28.87 35.20
N GLU A 11 39.43 -27.62 35.55
CA GLU A 11 38.37 -26.65 35.86
C GLU A 11 37.57 -26.25 34.62
N GLN A 12 38.20 -26.19 33.44
CA GLN A 12 37.51 -26.02 32.16
C GLN A 12 36.61 -27.22 31.82
N GLN A 13 37.05 -28.46 32.11
CA GLN A 13 36.21 -29.64 31.96
C GLN A 13 34.99 -29.61 32.89
N ILE A 14 35.17 -29.17 34.13
CA ILE A 14 34.09 -29.01 35.10
C ILE A 14 33.12 -27.91 34.64
N ALA A 15 33.62 -26.77 34.16
CA ALA A 15 32.80 -25.71 33.58
C ALA A 15 32.00 -26.21 32.36
N ASN A 16 32.63 -26.96 31.45
CA ASN A 16 31.97 -27.55 30.28
C ASN A 16 30.90 -28.59 30.68
N GLN A 17 31.14 -29.40 31.71
CA GLN A 17 30.14 -30.33 32.24
C GLN A 17 28.96 -29.61 32.91
N ILE A 18 29.20 -28.49 33.60
CA ILE A 18 28.15 -27.67 34.20
C ILE A 18 27.32 -26.96 33.12
N ILE A 19 27.97 -26.43 32.08
CA ILE A 19 27.31 -25.85 30.91
C ILE A 19 26.45 -26.90 30.19
N GLY A 20 26.95 -28.13 30.03
CA GLY A 20 26.23 -29.22 29.37
C GLY A 20 25.01 -29.74 30.15
N ARG A 21 24.85 -29.39 31.43
CA ARG A 21 23.68 -29.77 32.25
C ARG A 21 22.52 -28.78 32.17
N PHE A 22 22.74 -27.58 31.65
CA PHE A 22 21.68 -26.58 31.51
C PHE A 22 21.04 -26.68 30.13
N ASP A 23 19.82 -27.22 30.07
CA ASP A 23 19.02 -27.20 28.86
C ASP A 23 18.25 -25.88 28.76
N ARG A 24 18.68 -25.02 27.83
CA ARG A 24 18.02 -23.74 27.52
C ARG A 24 16.55 -23.94 27.15
N LEU A 25 16.23 -24.94 26.35
CA LEU A 25 14.86 -25.15 25.86
C LEU A 25 13.95 -25.61 26.99
N ASP A 26 14.45 -26.47 27.87
CA ASP A 26 13.71 -26.96 29.03
C ASP A 26 13.45 -25.85 30.05
N PHE A 27 14.48 -25.05 30.38
CA PHE A 27 14.31 -23.85 31.22
C PHE A 27 13.22 -22.91 30.66
N GLN A 28 13.27 -22.64 29.35
CA GLN A 28 12.27 -21.79 28.71
C GLN A 28 10.87 -22.42 28.72
N ARG A 29 10.74 -23.74 28.62
CA ARG A 29 9.45 -24.44 28.78
C ARG A 29 8.92 -24.29 30.21
N LEU A 30 9.76 -24.46 31.23
CA LEU A 30 9.36 -24.30 32.63
C LEU A 30 8.87 -22.88 32.93
N VAL A 31 9.54 -21.85 32.41
CA VAL A 31 9.08 -20.45 32.56
C VAL A 31 7.72 -20.24 31.88
N VAL A 32 7.51 -20.80 30.68
CA VAL A 32 6.22 -20.73 29.99
C VAL A 32 5.13 -21.48 30.77
N SER A 33 5.38 -22.71 31.21
CA SER A 33 4.45 -23.51 32.00
C SER A 33 4.09 -22.84 33.32
N TRP A 34 5.05 -22.21 33.99
CA TRP A 34 4.80 -21.42 35.19
C TRP A 34 3.82 -20.28 34.90
N ILE A 35 4.10 -19.44 33.90
CA ILE A 35 3.24 -18.31 33.52
C ILE A 35 1.81 -18.76 33.18
N ILE A 36 1.66 -19.88 32.46
CA ILE A 36 0.35 -20.47 32.14
C ILE A 36 -0.36 -20.92 33.42
N ASN A 37 0.31 -21.74 34.23
CA ASN A 37 -0.31 -22.40 35.40
C ASN A 37 -0.64 -21.41 36.51
N SER A 38 0.09 -20.31 36.62
CA SER A 38 -0.17 -19.22 37.58
C SER A 38 -1.07 -18.11 37.02
N ASN A 39 -1.62 -18.29 35.81
CA ASN A 39 -2.42 -17.29 35.09
C ASN A 39 -1.83 -15.86 35.16
N SER A 40 -0.53 -15.77 34.87
CA SER A 40 0.27 -14.56 35.08
C SER A 40 0.49 -13.79 33.77
N SER A 41 0.79 -12.50 33.86
CA SER A 41 1.05 -11.67 32.67
C SER A 41 2.26 -12.18 31.89
N PHE A 42 2.19 -12.23 30.55
CA PHE A 42 3.32 -12.68 29.72
C PHE A 42 4.55 -11.76 29.86
N ARG A 43 4.32 -10.49 30.19
CA ARG A 43 5.40 -9.51 30.46
C ARG A 43 6.17 -9.82 31.73
N GLN A 44 5.67 -10.70 32.60
CA GLN A 44 6.35 -11.08 33.83
C GLN A 44 7.66 -11.83 33.56
N SER A 45 7.81 -12.48 32.41
CA SER A 45 9.10 -13.02 31.92
C SER A 45 10.16 -11.96 31.65
N GLU A 46 9.76 -10.69 31.55
CA GLU A 46 10.61 -9.52 31.31
C GLU A 46 10.86 -8.70 32.57
N ASP A 47 10.30 -9.10 33.72
CA ASP A 47 10.49 -8.39 34.98
C ASP A 47 11.99 -8.36 35.36
N PRO A 48 12.55 -7.16 35.61
CA PRO A 48 13.98 -7.02 35.89
C PRO A 48 14.44 -7.78 37.14
N TYR A 49 13.60 -7.85 38.18
CA TYR A 49 13.93 -8.51 39.44
C TYR A 49 13.86 -10.03 39.30
N LEU A 50 12.85 -10.54 38.59
CA LEU A 50 12.75 -11.96 38.27
C LEU A 50 13.95 -12.43 37.44
N ARG A 51 14.34 -11.66 36.42
CA ARG A 51 15.52 -11.97 35.61
C ARG A 51 16.80 -11.97 36.44
N ALA A 52 16.97 -10.97 37.31
CA ALA A 52 18.09 -10.93 38.24
C ALA A 52 18.12 -12.14 39.18
N ALA A 53 16.96 -12.60 39.67
CA ALA A 53 16.85 -13.81 40.48
C ALA A 53 17.26 -15.07 39.70
N PHE A 54 16.81 -15.22 38.45
CA PHE A 54 17.23 -16.35 37.60
C PHE A 54 18.74 -16.32 37.30
N GLU A 55 19.31 -15.15 37.02
CA GLU A 55 20.74 -14.99 36.78
C GLU A 55 21.57 -15.28 38.03
N TYR A 56 21.07 -14.89 39.21
CA TYR A 56 21.72 -15.18 40.48
C TYR A 56 21.70 -16.68 40.80
N LEU A 57 20.55 -17.33 40.60
CA LEU A 57 20.38 -18.77 40.82
C LEU A 57 21.20 -19.60 39.81
N ASN A 58 21.27 -19.16 38.56
CA ASN A 58 22.10 -19.79 37.54
C ASN A 58 22.58 -18.78 36.47
N PRO A 59 23.86 -18.38 36.49
CA PRO A 59 24.45 -17.47 35.50
C PRO A 59 24.33 -17.95 34.05
N LEU A 60 24.19 -19.25 33.84
CA LEU A 60 24.03 -19.82 32.50
C LEU A 60 22.79 -19.27 31.80
N VAL A 61 21.75 -18.86 32.55
CA VAL A 61 20.56 -18.22 31.99
C VAL A 61 20.93 -16.97 31.16
N LYS A 62 21.88 -16.17 31.65
CA LYS A 62 22.39 -15.00 30.93
C LYS A 62 23.34 -15.39 29.81
N ILE A 63 24.29 -16.28 30.10
CA ILE A 63 25.36 -16.68 29.18
C ILE A 63 24.78 -17.35 27.92
N THR A 64 23.72 -18.15 28.06
CA THR A 64 23.06 -18.84 26.94
C THR A 64 21.86 -18.07 26.39
N GLU A 65 21.62 -16.83 26.84
CA GLU A 65 20.45 -16.02 26.45
C GLU A 65 19.12 -16.78 26.62
N ALA A 66 18.94 -17.44 27.75
CA ALA A 66 17.77 -18.27 28.01
C ALA A 66 16.52 -17.46 28.37
N HIS A 67 16.65 -16.18 28.72
CA HIS A 67 15.51 -15.29 28.96
C HIS A 67 14.57 -15.25 27.75
N ILE A 68 13.27 -15.18 28.03
CA ILE A 68 12.22 -15.09 27.02
C ILE A 68 11.45 -13.79 27.17
N THR A 69 10.90 -13.34 26.05
CA THR A 69 10.02 -12.16 25.98
C THR A 69 8.56 -12.58 26.02
N HIS A 70 7.66 -11.65 26.32
CA HIS A 70 6.21 -11.87 26.26
C HIS A 70 5.77 -12.38 24.88
N ASN A 71 6.40 -11.91 23.80
CA ASN A 71 6.18 -12.40 22.43
C ASN A 71 6.62 -13.87 22.26
N THR A 72 7.69 -14.27 22.92
CA THR A 72 8.20 -15.65 22.88
C THR A 72 7.34 -16.59 23.72
N VAL A 73 6.89 -16.13 24.90
CA VAL A 73 5.93 -16.83 25.76
C VAL A 73 4.64 -17.08 24.97
N ARG A 74 4.04 -16.04 24.38
CA ARG A 74 2.83 -16.13 23.55
C ARG A 74 3.00 -17.15 22.41
N ARG A 75 4.14 -17.13 21.71
CA ARG A 75 4.44 -18.07 20.61
C ARG A 75 4.52 -19.52 21.09
N ARG A 76 5.13 -19.77 22.26
CA ARG A 76 5.33 -21.12 22.80
C ARG A 76 4.07 -21.73 23.41
N ILE A 77 3.20 -20.92 24.03
CA ILE A 77 1.90 -21.38 24.54
C ILE A 77 1.07 -22.05 23.42
N LEU A 78 1.13 -21.49 22.21
CA LEU A 78 0.38 -21.99 21.06
C LEU A 78 0.96 -23.28 20.47
N GLN A 79 2.27 -23.49 20.61
CA GLN A 79 2.90 -24.76 20.24
C GLN A 79 2.49 -25.91 21.15
N VAL A 80 2.03 -25.61 22.37
CA VAL A 80 1.65 -26.59 23.41
C VAL A 80 0.14 -26.88 23.41
N LYS A 81 -0.72 -25.96 22.93
CA LYS A 81 -2.18 -26.07 23.03
C LYS A 81 -2.90 -26.70 21.82
N SER A 82 -2.20 -27.12 20.75
CA SER A 82 -2.85 -27.73 19.58
C SER A 82 -2.02 -28.86 18.97
N ASP A 83 -2.63 -30.04 18.82
CA ASP A 83 -2.03 -31.21 18.15
C ASP A 83 -1.98 -31.08 16.62
N ASP A 84 -2.62 -30.04 16.04
CA ASP A 84 -2.68 -29.82 14.60
C ASP A 84 -1.45 -29.00 14.08
N PRO A 85 -0.61 -29.57 13.18
CA PRO A 85 0.52 -28.87 12.56
C PRO A 85 0.16 -27.59 11.80
N VAL A 86 -1.03 -27.52 11.20
CA VAL A 86 -1.51 -26.38 10.40
C VAL A 86 -1.92 -25.22 11.32
N VAL A 87 -2.53 -25.54 12.47
CA VAL A 87 -2.88 -24.55 13.49
C VAL A 87 -1.63 -23.99 14.17
N ARG A 88 -0.60 -24.83 14.42
CA ARG A 88 0.72 -24.38 14.93
C ARG A 88 1.47 -23.46 13.95
N ALA A 89 1.21 -23.57 12.65
CA ALA A 89 1.85 -22.74 11.62
C ALA A 89 1.20 -21.35 11.48
N LYS A 90 -0.08 -21.20 11.85
CA LYS A 90 -0.77 -19.90 11.82
C LYS A 90 -0.34 -19.06 13.02
N LYS A 91 0.19 -17.86 12.75
CA LYS A 91 0.41 -16.86 13.81
C LYS A 91 -0.94 -16.48 14.42
N PRO A 92 -1.04 -16.35 15.76
CA PRO A 92 -2.23 -15.79 16.37
C PRO A 92 -2.42 -14.37 15.83
N LEU A 93 -3.65 -14.06 15.42
CA LEU A 93 -4.00 -12.70 15.03
C LEU A 93 -4.09 -11.86 16.31
N ASP A 94 -3.43 -10.70 16.29
CA ASP A 94 -3.55 -9.70 17.35
C ASP A 94 -4.53 -8.61 16.92
N VAL A 95 -5.06 -7.84 17.86
CA VAL A 95 -5.82 -6.64 17.49
C VAL A 95 -4.92 -5.65 16.75
N ILE A 96 -5.46 -4.98 15.73
CA ILE A 96 -4.78 -3.87 15.04
C ILE A 96 -5.36 -2.59 15.64
N ILE A 97 -4.50 -1.75 16.19
CA ILE A 97 -4.89 -0.43 16.71
C ILE A 97 -4.79 0.58 15.58
N ASP A 98 -5.79 1.45 15.47
CA ASP A 98 -5.78 2.58 14.56
C ASP A 98 -4.59 3.52 14.83
N VAL A 99 -3.96 4.00 13.76
CA VAL A 99 -2.79 4.88 13.84
C VAL A 99 -3.00 6.06 12.92
N VAL A 100 -3.19 7.25 13.49
CA VAL A 100 -3.54 8.48 12.77
C VAL A 100 -2.58 8.84 11.63
N THR A 101 -1.31 8.44 11.73
CA THR A 101 -0.28 8.72 10.72
C THR A 101 -0.20 7.69 9.60
N ARG A 102 -0.96 6.58 9.65
CA ARG A 102 -0.92 5.52 8.65
C ARG A 102 -2.21 5.50 7.85
N TRP A 103 -2.06 5.50 6.53
CA TRP A 103 -3.21 5.42 5.64
C TRP A 103 -3.88 4.05 5.79
N LEU A 104 -5.21 4.03 5.75
CA LEU A 104 -6.06 2.83 5.91
C LEU A 104 -5.95 2.10 7.26
N SER A 105 -5.31 2.68 8.29
CA SER A 105 -5.20 2.03 9.61
C SER A 105 -6.55 1.64 10.20
N THR A 106 -7.57 2.48 10.03
CA THR A 106 -8.93 2.23 10.50
C THR A 106 -9.57 1.06 9.76
N LEU A 107 -9.36 0.94 8.43
CA LEU A 107 -9.83 -0.19 7.64
C LEU A 107 -9.17 -1.50 8.12
N TYR A 108 -7.87 -1.47 8.41
CA TYR A 108 -7.16 -2.66 8.92
C TYR A 108 -7.59 -3.04 10.34
N MET A 109 -7.86 -2.06 11.19
CA MET A 109 -8.48 -2.29 12.51
C MET A 109 -9.84 -2.97 12.34
N ILE A 110 -10.70 -2.43 11.46
CA ILE A 110 -12.03 -2.97 11.18
C ILE A 110 -11.95 -4.42 10.68
N ARG A 111 -11.13 -4.70 9.66
CA ARG A 111 -10.96 -6.07 9.14
C ARG A 111 -10.49 -7.04 10.20
N ARG A 112 -9.53 -6.61 11.03
CA ARG A 112 -9.04 -7.42 12.13
C ARG A 112 -10.11 -7.66 13.19
N ALA A 113 -10.92 -6.66 13.51
CA ALA A 113 -12.04 -6.80 14.44
C ALA A 113 -13.07 -7.81 13.90
N LEU A 114 -13.40 -7.75 12.61
CA LEU A 114 -14.32 -8.71 11.97
C LEU A 114 -13.78 -10.14 12.00
N LEU A 115 -12.47 -10.33 11.74
CA LEU A 115 -11.83 -11.65 11.84
C LEU A 115 -11.77 -12.18 13.28
N LEU A 116 -11.73 -11.28 14.27
CA LEU A 116 -11.67 -11.61 15.69
C LEU A 116 -13.04 -11.50 16.37
N LYS A 117 -14.14 -11.36 15.62
CA LYS A 117 -15.47 -11.05 16.17
C LYS A 117 -15.84 -11.98 17.35
N ASP A 118 -15.89 -13.28 17.10
CA ASP A 118 -16.29 -14.27 18.11
C ASP A 118 -15.39 -14.23 19.34
N PHE A 119 -14.08 -14.08 19.12
CA PHE A 119 -13.10 -13.96 20.21
C PHE A 119 -13.29 -12.67 21.02
N LEU A 120 -13.59 -11.54 20.37
CA LEU A 120 -13.80 -10.26 21.04
C LEU A 120 -15.10 -10.28 21.86
N GLU A 121 -16.14 -10.94 21.37
CA GLU A 121 -17.39 -11.15 22.10
C GLU A 121 -17.16 -12.03 23.34
N ASP A 122 -16.49 -13.18 23.19
CA ASP A 122 -16.14 -14.07 24.30
C ASP A 122 -15.28 -13.35 25.35
N LEU A 123 -14.23 -12.65 24.90
CA LEU A 123 -13.34 -11.87 25.75
C LEU A 123 -14.12 -10.82 26.57
N TRP A 124 -15.11 -10.16 25.96
CA TRP A 124 -15.93 -9.18 26.66
C TRP A 124 -16.69 -9.82 27.82
N TYR A 125 -17.34 -10.98 27.60
CA TYR A 125 -18.06 -11.69 28.67
C TYR A 125 -17.13 -12.18 29.78
N GLU A 126 -15.98 -12.76 29.42
CA GLU A 126 -14.99 -13.21 30.38
C GLU A 126 -14.49 -12.06 31.26
N GLN A 127 -14.09 -10.95 30.64
CA GLN A 127 -13.55 -9.78 31.35
C GLN A 127 -14.61 -9.06 32.18
N LYS A 128 -15.86 -9.01 31.70
CA LYS A 128 -16.98 -8.48 32.47
C LYS A 128 -17.25 -9.33 33.70
N SER A 129 -17.34 -10.65 33.55
CA SER A 129 -17.58 -11.58 34.65
C SER A 129 -16.45 -11.51 35.69
N GLU A 130 -15.20 -11.42 35.25
CA GLU A 130 -14.05 -11.24 36.14
C GLU A 130 -14.15 -9.93 36.94
N TRP A 131 -14.49 -8.83 36.27
CA TRP A 131 -14.65 -7.52 36.92
C TRP A 131 -15.76 -7.53 37.96
N GLU A 132 -16.94 -8.06 37.62
CA GLU A 132 -18.07 -8.22 38.54
C GLU A 132 -17.69 -9.09 39.75
N GLY A 133 -16.93 -10.17 39.52
CA GLY A 133 -16.39 -11.01 40.58
C GLY A 133 -15.43 -10.26 41.51
N LEU A 134 -14.62 -9.33 41.00
CA LEU A 134 -13.75 -8.47 41.83
C LEU A 134 -14.55 -7.45 42.64
N VAL A 135 -15.63 -6.90 42.08
CA VAL A 135 -16.55 -6.01 42.79
C VAL A 135 -17.23 -6.74 43.93
N LEU A 136 -17.75 -7.96 43.69
CA LEU A 136 -18.37 -8.80 44.73
C LEU A 136 -17.41 -9.15 45.87
N ARG A 137 -16.12 -9.30 45.57
CA ARG A 137 -15.07 -9.56 46.58
C ARG A 137 -14.58 -8.29 47.29
N GLY A 138 -15.16 -7.13 47.02
CA GLY A 138 -14.76 -5.84 47.58
C GLY A 138 -13.37 -5.37 47.13
N LYS A 139 -12.81 -5.95 46.07
CA LYS A 139 -11.47 -5.60 45.55
C LYS A 139 -11.48 -4.43 44.57
N LYS A 140 -12.64 -4.12 43.98
CA LYS A 140 -12.85 -3.00 43.05
C LYS A 140 -14.20 -2.36 43.26
N SER A 141 -14.36 -1.11 42.83
CA SER A 141 -15.67 -0.46 42.80
C SER A 141 -16.40 -0.73 41.48
N SER A 142 -17.73 -0.82 41.54
CA SER A 142 -18.59 -0.84 40.34
C SER A 142 -18.46 0.46 39.53
N SER A 143 -18.29 1.60 40.21
CA SER A 143 -18.11 2.91 39.54
C SER A 143 -16.83 3.05 38.73
N GLU A 144 -15.83 2.20 39.00
CA GLU A 144 -14.54 2.19 38.32
C GLU A 144 -14.54 1.30 37.06
N MET A 145 -15.69 0.74 36.68
CA MET A 145 -15.78 -0.17 35.54
C MET A 145 -15.29 0.50 34.24
N PRO A 146 -14.33 -0.13 33.53
CA PRO A 146 -13.84 0.35 32.25
C PRO A 146 -14.99 0.54 31.26
N LEU A 147 -14.95 1.61 30.47
CA LEU A 147 -16.00 1.94 29.50
C LEU A 147 -16.32 0.76 28.57
N CYS A 148 -15.28 0.07 28.07
CA CYS A 148 -15.44 -1.07 27.17
C CYS A 148 -16.16 -2.28 27.77
N LEU A 149 -16.30 -2.38 29.10
CA LEU A 149 -16.99 -3.49 29.78
C LEU A 149 -18.43 -3.13 30.20
N ARG A 150 -18.84 -1.87 30.01
CA ARG A 150 -20.19 -1.43 30.32
C ARG A 150 -21.17 -1.91 29.26
N ASP A 151 -22.40 -2.19 29.67
CA ASP A 151 -23.43 -2.73 28.77
C ASP A 151 -23.72 -1.80 27.59
N GLU A 152 -23.71 -0.48 27.81
CA GLU A 152 -23.93 0.52 26.76
C GLU A 152 -22.83 0.55 25.68
N ASN A 153 -21.66 -0.04 25.92
CA ASN A 153 -20.56 -0.10 24.96
C ASN A 153 -20.30 -1.52 24.44
N LYS A 154 -21.17 -2.47 24.77
CA LYS A 154 -21.12 -3.82 24.21
C LYS A 154 -21.51 -3.74 22.73
N LEU A 155 -20.68 -4.31 21.86
CA LEU A 155 -21.01 -4.41 20.44
C LEU A 155 -22.14 -5.42 20.25
N GLU A 156 -23.23 -4.96 19.66
CA GLU A 156 -24.37 -5.79 19.26
C GLU A 156 -24.25 -6.24 17.80
N GLU A 157 -25.13 -7.16 17.38
CA GLU A 157 -25.19 -7.61 15.99
C GLU A 157 -25.37 -6.43 15.00
N ARG A 158 -26.14 -5.42 15.41
CA ARG A 158 -26.31 -4.17 14.66
C ARG A 158 -24.99 -3.41 14.48
N ASP A 159 -24.16 -3.30 15.52
CA ASP A 159 -22.87 -2.61 15.44
C ASP A 159 -21.91 -3.35 14.51
N TRP A 160 -21.89 -4.69 14.60
CA TRP A 160 -21.09 -5.51 13.68
C TRP A 160 -21.54 -5.39 12.22
N ALA A 161 -22.84 -5.22 11.97
CA ALA A 161 -23.36 -4.94 10.64
C ALA A 161 -22.90 -3.56 10.13
N ILE A 162 -22.89 -2.53 10.99
CA ILE A 162 -22.33 -1.20 10.68
C ILE A 162 -20.84 -1.29 10.38
N ILE A 163 -20.06 -2.00 11.20
CA ILE A 163 -18.61 -2.21 11.02
C ILE A 163 -18.32 -2.91 9.69
N SER A 164 -19.13 -3.91 9.33
CA SER A 164 -19.02 -4.63 8.06
C SER A 164 -19.30 -3.72 6.86
N LEU A 165 -20.33 -2.87 6.95
CA LEU A 165 -20.62 -1.87 5.92
C LEU A 165 -19.46 -0.87 5.74
N PHE A 166 -18.85 -0.39 6.83
CA PHE A 166 -17.69 0.49 6.73
C PHE A 166 -16.49 -0.21 6.09
N ASN A 167 -16.27 -1.51 6.34
CA ASN A 167 -15.25 -2.28 5.63
C ASN A 167 -15.49 -2.28 4.11
N GLU A 168 -16.73 -2.48 3.66
CA GLU A 168 -17.10 -2.48 2.23
C GLU A 168 -16.87 -1.11 1.59
N VAL A 169 -17.35 -0.04 2.22
CA VAL A 169 -17.18 1.34 1.72
C VAL A 169 -15.70 1.70 1.63
N LEU A 170 -14.93 1.45 2.69
CA LEU A 170 -13.50 1.80 2.77
C LEU A 170 -12.63 0.92 1.85
N GLN A 171 -13.08 -0.28 1.48
CA GLN A 171 -12.37 -1.14 0.53
C GLN A 171 -12.22 -0.47 -0.85
N HIS A 172 -13.19 0.33 -1.29
CA HIS A 172 -13.06 1.10 -2.53
C HIS A 172 -11.89 2.09 -2.49
N PHE A 173 -11.68 2.75 -1.34
CA PHE A 173 -10.53 3.65 -1.14
C PHE A 173 -9.23 2.89 -1.16
N GLU A 174 -9.18 1.71 -0.55
CA GLU A 174 -8.00 0.87 -0.60
C GLU A 174 -7.63 0.47 -2.04
N HIS A 175 -8.60 0.11 -2.88
CA HIS A 175 -8.34 -0.24 -4.28
C HIS A 175 -7.68 0.89 -5.07
N VAL A 176 -8.19 2.13 -4.93
CA VAL A 176 -7.59 3.31 -5.56
C VAL A 176 -6.22 3.60 -4.95
N LEU A 177 -6.09 3.55 -3.62
CA LEU A 177 -4.85 3.89 -2.92
C LEU A 177 -3.72 2.92 -3.26
N ILE A 178 -3.99 1.61 -3.33
CA ILE A 178 -3.01 0.60 -3.78
C ILE A 178 -2.55 0.88 -5.21
N THR A 179 -3.46 1.37 -6.07
CA THR A 179 -3.18 1.66 -7.46
C THR A 179 -2.32 2.92 -7.61
N LEU A 180 -2.54 3.94 -6.78
CA LEU A 180 -1.78 5.19 -6.80
C LEU A 180 -0.48 5.12 -6.00
N GLU A 181 -0.40 4.30 -4.96
CA GLU A 181 0.80 4.19 -4.12
C GLU A 181 1.95 3.43 -4.81
N GLY A 182 1.76 2.86 -5.99
CA GLY A 182 2.75 1.96 -6.56
C GLY A 182 4.12 2.59 -6.81
N ASP A 183 5.10 1.72 -7.06
CA ASP A 183 6.51 2.09 -7.24
C ASP A 183 6.98 1.99 -8.70
N GLY A 184 6.07 1.71 -9.64
CA GLY A 184 6.47 1.49 -11.03
C GLY A 184 7.29 0.20 -11.26
N GLN A 185 7.55 -0.63 -10.24
CA GLN A 185 8.42 -1.80 -10.31
C GLN A 185 7.62 -3.10 -10.55
N GLN A 186 8.27 -4.09 -11.16
CA GLN A 186 7.69 -5.41 -11.39
C GLN A 186 8.11 -6.37 -10.28
N ARG A 187 7.14 -7.06 -9.68
CA ARG A 187 7.43 -8.11 -8.69
C ARG A 187 6.58 -9.33 -8.97
N LYS A 188 7.18 -10.52 -8.94
CA LYS A 188 6.47 -11.80 -9.07
C LYS A 188 5.97 -12.25 -7.69
N ARG A 189 4.67 -12.56 -7.56
CA ARG A 189 4.03 -13.16 -6.37
C ARG A 189 3.17 -14.36 -6.78
N LYS A 190 2.60 -15.07 -5.80
CA LYS A 190 1.71 -16.24 -5.99
C LYS A 190 0.55 -16.01 -6.97
N GLU A 191 -0.02 -14.81 -6.98
CA GLU A 191 -1.14 -14.43 -7.86
C GLU A 191 -0.70 -13.91 -9.24
N GLY A 192 0.61 -13.86 -9.52
CA GLY A 192 1.17 -13.38 -10.78
C GLY A 192 2.16 -12.23 -10.61
N TYR A 193 2.40 -11.49 -11.70
CA TYR A 193 3.21 -10.28 -11.64
C TYR A 193 2.34 -9.13 -11.13
N ILE A 194 2.80 -8.41 -10.11
CA ILE A 194 2.23 -7.11 -9.78
C ILE A 194 3.09 -6.08 -10.52
N GLY A 195 2.47 -5.31 -11.42
CA GLY A 195 3.18 -4.31 -12.20
C GLY A 195 2.68 -2.88 -11.99
N ALA A 196 3.66 -1.97 -12.04
CA ALA A 196 3.67 -0.53 -12.30
C ALA A 196 2.51 0.36 -11.81
N TYR A 197 1.98 0.14 -10.61
CA TYR A 197 1.10 1.11 -9.95
C TYR A 197 1.83 2.46 -9.74
N GLY A 198 1.07 3.54 -9.55
CA GLY A 198 1.59 4.89 -9.34
C GLY A 198 1.67 5.74 -10.61
N CYS A 199 0.69 5.63 -11.51
CA CYS A 199 0.60 6.47 -12.69
C CYS A 199 -0.23 7.73 -12.39
N LEU A 200 0.23 8.90 -12.81
CA LEU A 200 -0.44 10.16 -12.52
C LEU A 200 -1.88 10.23 -13.08
N TRP A 201 -2.09 9.76 -14.31
CA TRP A 201 -3.41 9.79 -14.96
C TRP A 201 -4.47 9.00 -14.20
N ASP A 202 -4.09 7.98 -13.42
CA ASP A 202 -5.03 7.22 -12.59
C ASP A 202 -5.62 8.05 -11.43
N THR A 203 -5.08 9.25 -11.14
CA THR A 203 -5.53 10.09 -10.02
C THR A 203 -6.94 10.61 -10.23
N LEU A 204 -7.21 11.25 -11.38
CA LEU A 204 -8.54 11.77 -11.70
C LEU A 204 -9.55 10.61 -11.83
N LEU A 205 -9.16 9.52 -12.50
CA LEU A 205 -9.97 8.30 -12.59
C LEU A 205 -10.33 7.77 -11.19
N GLY A 206 -9.38 7.80 -10.25
CA GLY A 206 -9.60 7.38 -8.87
C GLY A 206 -10.64 8.23 -8.15
N TYR A 207 -10.62 9.55 -8.34
CA TYR A 207 -11.64 10.43 -7.79
C TYR A 207 -13.02 10.19 -8.41
N GLU A 208 -13.11 10.12 -9.74
CA GLU A 208 -14.37 9.87 -10.46
C GLU A 208 -15.01 8.55 -10.01
N TYR A 209 -14.19 7.50 -9.91
CA TYR A 209 -14.60 6.21 -9.37
C TYR A 209 -15.15 6.32 -7.94
N LEU A 210 -14.41 6.97 -7.03
CA LEU A 210 -14.82 7.07 -5.62
C LEU A 210 -16.08 7.92 -5.46
N LEU A 211 -16.16 9.06 -6.14
CA LEU A 211 -17.34 9.93 -6.13
C LEU A 211 -18.57 9.18 -6.63
N GLY A 212 -18.43 8.45 -7.76
CA GLY A 212 -19.49 7.61 -8.28
C GLY A 212 -19.94 6.51 -7.30
N LYS A 213 -18.99 5.84 -6.63
CA LYS A 213 -19.32 4.85 -5.58
C LYS A 213 -20.06 5.50 -4.40
N MET A 214 -19.61 6.66 -3.94
CA MET A 214 -20.27 7.37 -2.85
C MET A 214 -21.70 7.77 -3.22
N GLU A 215 -21.98 8.14 -4.47
CA GLU A 215 -23.34 8.41 -4.94
C GLU A 215 -24.23 7.15 -4.92
N VAL A 216 -23.70 6.00 -5.32
CA VAL A 216 -24.43 4.72 -5.21
C VAL A 216 -24.79 4.41 -3.74
N TYR A 217 -23.84 4.59 -2.82
CA TYR A 217 -24.12 4.41 -1.38
C TYR A 217 -25.12 5.44 -0.84
N LYS A 218 -25.05 6.70 -1.28
CA LYS A 218 -26.02 7.76 -0.94
C LYS A 218 -27.43 7.39 -1.38
N ALA A 219 -27.60 6.93 -2.61
CA ALA A 219 -28.90 6.51 -3.15
C ALA A 219 -29.48 5.30 -2.40
N ALA A 220 -28.61 4.36 -2.00
CA ALA A 220 -29.01 3.16 -1.27
C ALA A 220 -29.04 3.32 0.27
N ALA A 221 -28.83 4.52 0.81
CA ALA A 221 -28.65 4.77 2.25
C ALA A 221 -29.77 4.18 3.14
N HIS A 222 -31.01 4.21 2.66
CA HIS A 222 -32.19 3.67 3.35
C HIS A 222 -32.16 2.15 3.59
N ARG A 223 -31.31 1.41 2.87
CA ARG A 223 -31.20 -0.05 2.96
C ARG A 223 -30.15 -0.52 3.97
N TYR A 224 -29.34 0.40 4.49
CA TYR A 224 -28.22 0.08 5.35
C TYR A 224 -28.57 0.23 6.84
N PRO A 225 -27.84 -0.46 7.74
CA PRO A 225 -27.99 -0.27 9.18
C PRO A 225 -27.78 1.19 9.57
N ASP A 226 -28.64 1.68 10.47
CA ASP A 226 -28.64 3.08 10.93
C ASP A 226 -28.66 4.13 9.79
N PRO A 227 -29.76 4.18 8.99
CA PRO A 227 -29.80 4.96 7.75
C PRO A 227 -29.48 6.45 7.94
N GLU A 228 -29.94 7.07 9.02
CA GLU A 228 -29.74 8.51 9.25
C GLU A 228 -28.26 8.83 9.52
N HIS A 229 -27.61 8.07 10.41
CA HIS A 229 -26.17 8.22 10.66
C HIS A 229 -25.36 7.87 9.42
N PHE A 230 -25.69 6.78 8.71
CA PHE A 230 -24.98 6.38 7.51
C PHE A 230 -25.08 7.46 6.42
N LYS A 231 -26.28 8.01 6.20
CA LYS A 231 -26.51 9.11 5.24
C LYS A 231 -25.67 10.33 5.57
N VAL A 232 -25.56 10.73 6.84
CA VAL A 232 -24.69 11.84 7.24
C VAL A 232 -23.22 11.53 6.91
N ASN A 233 -22.73 10.34 7.31
CA ASN A 233 -21.34 9.94 7.14
C ASN A 233 -20.92 9.83 5.67
N ILE A 234 -21.76 9.20 4.82
CA ILE A 234 -21.45 9.07 3.39
C ILE A 234 -21.47 10.42 2.66
N ASN A 235 -22.33 11.36 3.09
CA ASN A 235 -22.32 12.73 2.57
C ASN A 235 -21.07 13.50 2.99
N LEU A 236 -20.60 13.33 4.23
CA LEU A 236 -19.34 13.93 4.68
C LEU A 236 -18.14 13.35 3.92
N CYS A 237 -18.16 12.04 3.65
CA CYS A 237 -17.17 11.36 2.82
C CYS A 237 -17.13 11.95 1.41
N TRP A 238 -18.29 12.04 0.75
CA TRP A 238 -18.44 12.64 -0.58
C TRP A 238 -17.93 14.09 -0.61
N LYS A 239 -18.35 14.93 0.35
CA LYS A 239 -17.90 16.33 0.44
C LYS A 239 -16.39 16.45 0.62
N LYS A 240 -15.77 15.49 1.32
CA LYS A 240 -14.32 15.47 1.51
C LYS A 240 -13.59 15.09 0.23
N LEU A 241 -14.12 14.13 -0.55
CA LEU A 241 -13.61 13.80 -1.88
C LEU A 241 -13.71 14.99 -2.82
N ASP A 242 -14.90 15.59 -2.93
CA ASP A 242 -15.21 16.74 -3.77
C ASP A 242 -14.26 17.93 -3.47
N LYS A 243 -14.05 18.24 -2.18
CA LYS A 243 -13.08 19.26 -1.77
C LYS A 243 -11.69 19.08 -2.39
N TYR A 244 -11.18 17.84 -2.47
CA TYR A 244 -9.85 17.60 -3.04
C TYR A 244 -9.90 17.39 -4.55
N TYR A 245 -11.02 16.91 -5.08
CA TYR A 245 -11.26 16.85 -6.51
C TYR A 245 -11.18 18.25 -7.14
N SER A 246 -11.81 19.26 -6.54
CA SER A 246 -11.70 20.65 -7.00
C SER A 246 -10.28 21.23 -6.92
N ARG A 247 -9.37 20.61 -6.16
CA ARG A 247 -7.97 21.05 -6.11
C ARG A 247 -7.14 20.50 -7.27
N LEU A 248 -7.67 19.57 -8.06
CA LEU A 248 -7.01 19.12 -9.28
C LEU A 248 -6.91 20.27 -10.30
N ASP A 249 -7.80 21.26 -10.23
CA ASP A 249 -7.73 22.51 -11.01
C ASP A 249 -6.53 23.40 -10.67
N GLU A 250 -5.87 23.19 -9.51
CA GLU A 250 -4.70 23.98 -9.11
C GLU A 250 -3.48 23.75 -10.05
N THR A 251 -3.50 22.67 -10.85
CA THR A 251 -2.42 22.36 -11.79
C THR A 251 -2.92 21.63 -13.04
N PRO A 252 -2.47 22.01 -14.25
CA PRO A 252 -2.87 21.33 -15.50
C PRO A 252 -2.36 19.89 -15.60
N VAL A 253 -1.45 19.47 -14.71
CA VAL A 253 -0.71 18.22 -14.76
C VAL A 253 -1.64 17.00 -14.78
N TYR A 254 -2.73 17.01 -13.99
CA TYR A 254 -3.70 15.91 -13.98
C TYR A 254 -4.47 15.79 -15.30
N TYR A 255 -4.84 16.92 -15.90
CA TYR A 255 -5.55 16.95 -17.19
C TYR A 255 -4.63 16.57 -18.34
N ALA A 256 -3.42 17.11 -18.35
CA ALA A 256 -2.40 16.80 -19.34
C ALA A 256 -2.04 15.30 -19.35
N ALA A 257 -1.91 14.67 -18.17
CA ALA A 257 -1.59 13.25 -18.08
C ALA A 257 -2.64 12.34 -18.75
N ILE A 258 -3.92 12.67 -18.66
CA ILE A 258 -5.00 11.91 -19.32
C ILE A 258 -5.11 12.29 -20.79
N ALA A 259 -5.05 13.59 -21.11
CA ALA A 259 -5.14 14.09 -22.48
C ALA A 259 -4.01 13.53 -23.37
N LEU A 260 -2.80 13.37 -22.82
CA LEU A 260 -1.64 12.78 -23.51
C LEU A 260 -1.63 11.25 -23.48
N HIS A 261 -2.57 10.60 -22.79
CA HIS A 261 -2.67 9.15 -22.80
C HIS A 261 -3.48 8.69 -24.03
N PRO A 262 -2.90 7.94 -24.98
CA PRO A 262 -3.54 7.60 -26.25
C PRO A 262 -4.86 6.84 -26.11
N ALA A 263 -5.00 6.01 -25.06
CA ALA A 263 -6.25 5.30 -24.80
C ALA A 263 -7.39 6.14 -24.19
N TYR A 264 -7.09 7.33 -23.65
CA TYR A 264 -8.08 8.20 -22.99
C TYR A 264 -8.31 9.48 -23.81
N ARG A 265 -7.24 10.27 -24.04
CA ARG A 265 -7.27 11.55 -24.75
C ARG A 265 -8.36 12.49 -24.18
N TRP A 266 -8.85 13.42 -25.01
CA TRP A 266 -9.99 14.28 -24.65
C TRP A 266 -11.32 13.51 -24.57
N GLY A 267 -11.43 12.35 -25.23
CA GLY A 267 -12.65 11.54 -25.24
C GLY A 267 -13.08 11.11 -23.84
N TYR A 268 -12.12 10.78 -22.96
CA TYR A 268 -12.43 10.47 -21.56
C TYR A 268 -13.17 11.62 -20.85
N PHE A 269 -12.72 12.86 -21.04
CA PHE A 269 -13.37 14.03 -20.43
C PHE A 269 -14.74 14.30 -21.06
N GLU A 270 -14.86 14.11 -22.36
CA GLU A 270 -16.13 14.27 -23.09
C GLU A 270 -17.19 13.28 -22.64
N ASP A 271 -16.78 12.07 -22.23
CA ASP A 271 -17.69 11.05 -21.67
C ASP A 271 -18.02 11.33 -20.19
N VAL A 272 -17.00 11.58 -19.35
CA VAL A 272 -17.19 11.70 -17.89
C VAL A 272 -17.80 13.05 -17.50
N TRP A 273 -17.49 14.12 -18.21
CA TRP A 273 -18.01 15.47 -17.99
C TRP A 273 -19.02 15.89 -19.05
N ALA A 274 -19.79 14.93 -19.59
CA ALA A 274 -20.78 15.18 -20.65
C ALA A 274 -21.80 16.28 -20.28
N ASP A 275 -22.11 16.44 -18.99
CA ASP A 275 -23.02 17.48 -18.47
C ASP A 275 -22.31 18.79 -18.08
N ARG A 276 -20.98 18.87 -18.22
CA ARG A 276 -20.10 20.00 -17.83
C ARG A 276 -19.17 20.42 -18.98
N PRO A 277 -19.69 20.91 -20.11
CA PRO A 277 -18.85 21.30 -21.26
C PRO A 277 -17.88 22.45 -20.92
N ASP A 278 -18.23 23.31 -19.96
CA ASP A 278 -17.38 24.38 -19.45
C ASP A 278 -16.12 23.87 -18.74
N TRP A 279 -16.21 22.73 -18.05
CA TRP A 279 -15.07 22.09 -17.40
C TRP A 279 -14.10 21.52 -18.43
N ILE A 280 -14.63 20.86 -19.46
CA ILE A 280 -13.84 20.34 -20.58
C ILE A 280 -13.08 21.49 -21.27
N GLN A 281 -13.76 22.61 -21.54
CA GLN A 281 -13.12 23.76 -22.18
C GLN A 281 -12.02 24.38 -21.30
N THR A 282 -12.26 24.45 -19.99
CA THR A 282 -11.26 24.94 -19.03
C THR A 282 -10.03 24.03 -19.02
N ALA A 283 -10.21 22.72 -18.94
CA ALA A 283 -9.12 21.75 -18.99
C ALA A 283 -8.33 21.82 -20.31
N LYS A 284 -9.02 21.92 -21.46
CA LYS A 284 -8.38 22.11 -22.78
C LYS A 284 -7.52 23.37 -22.81
N SER A 285 -8.05 24.49 -22.32
CA SER A 285 -7.31 25.77 -22.25
C SER A 285 -6.06 25.65 -21.37
N LEU A 286 -6.16 25.04 -20.20
CA LEU A 286 -5.04 24.88 -19.26
C LEU A 286 -3.92 24.02 -19.85
N VAL A 287 -4.26 22.91 -20.52
CA VAL A 287 -3.28 22.00 -21.13
C VAL A 287 -2.63 22.63 -22.36
N GLU A 288 -3.40 23.36 -23.17
CA GLU A 288 -2.89 24.08 -24.33
C GLU A 288 -1.96 25.24 -23.92
N GLU A 289 -2.32 26.00 -22.89
CA GLU A 289 -1.47 27.04 -22.31
C GLU A 289 -0.15 26.46 -21.81
N LEU A 290 -0.19 25.31 -21.11
CA LEU A 290 1.00 24.58 -20.65
C LEU A 290 1.91 24.21 -21.83
N TYR A 291 1.35 23.68 -22.93
CA TYR A 291 2.13 23.32 -24.12
C TYR A 291 2.79 24.56 -24.77
N ARG A 292 2.01 25.60 -25.06
CA ARG A 292 2.47 26.81 -25.76
C ARG A 292 3.51 27.59 -24.96
N SER A 293 3.34 27.68 -23.64
CA SER A 293 4.26 28.43 -22.78
C SER A 293 5.59 27.71 -22.55
N HIS A 294 5.57 26.38 -22.39
CA HIS A 294 6.73 25.64 -21.89
C HIS A 294 7.39 24.68 -22.89
N TYR A 295 6.68 24.22 -23.91
CA TYR A 295 7.15 23.15 -24.80
C TYR A 295 7.29 23.59 -26.26
N GLU A 296 6.34 24.36 -26.78
CA GLU A 296 6.41 24.93 -28.14
C GLU A 296 7.73 25.69 -28.40
N PRO A 297 8.23 26.55 -27.48
CA PRO A 297 9.45 27.32 -27.71
C PRO A 297 10.74 26.49 -27.56
N ARG A 298 10.67 25.24 -27.07
CA ARG A 298 11.87 24.43 -26.79
C ARG A 298 12.55 24.04 -28.09
N ILE A 299 13.88 24.25 -28.15
CA ILE A 299 14.72 23.76 -29.24
C ILE A 299 15.09 22.31 -28.93
N ILE A 300 14.74 21.39 -29.82
CA ILE A 300 15.00 19.96 -29.63
C ILE A 300 16.29 19.58 -30.35
N SER A 301 17.30 19.21 -29.57
CA SER A 301 18.51 18.58 -30.11
C SER A 301 18.18 17.17 -30.57
N ARG A 302 18.46 16.86 -31.84
CA ARG A 302 18.27 15.53 -32.45
C ARG A 302 19.36 14.53 -32.04
N ASP A 303 20.39 14.98 -31.32
CA ASP A 303 21.49 14.14 -30.85
C ASP A 303 21.17 13.54 -29.47
N ARG A 304 20.36 12.48 -29.43
CA ARG A 304 20.27 11.60 -28.26
C ARG A 304 20.49 10.15 -28.68
N GLU A 305 21.36 9.46 -27.97
CA GLU A 305 21.74 8.07 -28.23
C GLU A 305 20.52 7.13 -28.21
N ARG A 306 20.53 6.18 -29.16
CA ARG A 306 19.56 5.08 -29.31
C ARG A 306 19.63 4.13 -28.11
N GLY A 307 18.82 4.37 -27.09
CA GLY A 307 18.48 3.36 -26.08
C GLY A 307 17.07 2.84 -26.33
N GLU A 308 16.89 1.52 -26.50
CA GLU A 308 15.56 0.93 -26.56
C GLU A 308 14.82 1.16 -25.23
N PRO A 309 13.54 1.57 -25.25
CA PRO A 309 12.75 1.70 -24.02
C PRO A 309 12.58 0.32 -23.38
N VAL A 310 12.80 0.26 -22.07
CA VAL A 310 12.65 -0.98 -21.30
C VAL A 310 11.18 -1.38 -21.29
N THR A 311 10.87 -2.54 -21.86
CA THR A 311 9.50 -3.07 -21.93
C THR A 311 8.97 -3.41 -20.54
N LYS A 312 8.09 -2.57 -20.00
CA LYS A 312 7.38 -2.87 -18.76
C LYS A 312 6.22 -3.84 -19.04
N LYS A 313 6.48 -5.16 -19.04
CA LYS A 313 5.42 -6.18 -19.00
C LYS A 313 4.58 -6.07 -17.71
N ARG A 314 3.27 -5.90 -17.86
CA ARG A 314 2.35 -5.64 -16.74
C ARG A 314 1.10 -6.52 -16.84
N ARG A 315 0.75 -7.24 -15.76
CA ARG A 315 -0.47 -8.07 -15.56
C ARG A 315 -0.33 -8.91 -14.29
N ILE A 316 -1.27 -9.13 -13.35
CA ILE A 316 -2.70 -8.84 -13.12
C ILE A 316 -2.86 -8.73 -11.58
N TYR A 317 -3.42 -7.65 -11.07
CA TYR A 317 -4.30 -7.72 -9.90
C TYR A 317 -5.56 -7.02 -10.38
N ARG A 318 -6.71 -7.69 -10.29
CA ARG A 318 -7.97 -7.20 -10.81
C ARG A 318 -8.82 -6.80 -9.62
N ASN A 319 -8.83 -5.52 -9.31
CA ASN A 319 -9.80 -4.97 -8.36
C ASN A 319 -10.89 -4.20 -9.13
N PRO A 320 -12.02 -3.88 -8.48
CA PRO A 320 -13.10 -3.12 -9.11
C PRO A 320 -12.71 -1.74 -9.68
N PHE A 321 -11.61 -1.13 -9.23
CA PHE A 321 -11.07 0.08 -9.84
C PHE A 321 -10.27 -0.22 -11.12
N ASP A 322 -9.58 -1.36 -11.20
CA ASP A 322 -8.95 -1.81 -12.46
C ASP A 322 -9.98 -2.07 -13.56
N GLU A 323 -11.14 -2.64 -13.20
CA GLU A 323 -12.25 -2.83 -14.12
C GLU A 323 -12.78 -1.49 -14.64
N TYR A 324 -13.01 -0.53 -13.74
CA TYR A 324 -13.37 0.84 -14.12
C TYR A 324 -12.35 1.46 -15.09
N ARG A 325 -11.04 1.32 -14.81
CA ARG A 325 -9.98 1.82 -15.69
C ARG A 325 -9.98 1.14 -17.07
N GLU A 326 -10.27 -0.15 -17.13
CA GLU A 326 -10.43 -0.91 -18.38
C GLU A 326 -11.63 -0.41 -19.18
N GLU A 327 -12.79 -0.24 -18.55
CA GLU A 327 -14.01 0.28 -19.17
C GLU A 327 -13.82 1.70 -19.71
N SER A 328 -13.19 2.58 -18.92
CA SER A 328 -12.89 3.96 -19.34
C SER A 328 -11.93 4.08 -20.53
N ARG A 329 -11.18 3.01 -20.90
CA ARG A 329 -10.37 2.98 -22.13
C ARG A 329 -11.16 2.52 -23.36
N GLN A 330 -12.19 1.71 -23.13
CA GLN A 330 -13.01 1.11 -24.20
C GLN A 330 -14.19 2.00 -24.59
N ALA A 331 -14.52 3.01 -23.79
CA ALA A 331 -15.44 4.07 -24.15
C ALA A 331 -14.72 5.13 -24.97
N PRO A 332 -14.84 5.07 -26.30
CA PRO A 332 -15.12 6.30 -27.01
C PRO A 332 -16.39 6.11 -27.81
N THR A 333 -17.48 6.65 -27.29
CA THR A 333 -18.75 6.71 -28.02
C THR A 333 -18.72 7.88 -29.00
N LEU A 334 -17.70 8.00 -29.86
CA LEU A 334 -17.69 8.95 -31.00
C LEU A 334 -16.98 8.40 -32.24
N LEU A 335 -17.14 7.10 -32.52
CA LEU A 335 -16.97 6.57 -33.87
C LEU A 335 -18.34 6.33 -34.52
N GLN A 336 -19.17 7.37 -34.58
CA GLN A 336 -20.13 7.52 -35.67
C GLN A 336 -19.74 8.76 -36.46
N PRO A 337 -19.40 8.65 -37.76
CA PRO A 337 -19.33 9.84 -38.59
C PRO A 337 -20.74 10.43 -38.66
N ALA A 338 -20.90 11.72 -38.37
CA ALA A 338 -22.09 12.48 -38.71
C ALA A 338 -22.21 12.52 -40.25
N SER A 339 -22.72 11.44 -40.83
CA SER A 339 -22.97 11.32 -42.27
C SER A 339 -24.46 11.43 -42.48
N SER A 340 -24.92 12.64 -42.80
CA SER A 340 -26.00 12.90 -43.77
C SER A 340 -26.40 14.38 -43.70
N MET A 341 -25.60 15.27 -44.32
CA MET A 341 -26.11 16.49 -45.02
C MET A 341 -25.04 17.52 -45.47
N THR A 342 -23.77 17.17 -45.70
CA THR A 342 -22.81 18.18 -46.24
C THR A 342 -21.77 17.60 -47.20
N THR A 343 -22.14 16.58 -47.98
CA THR A 343 -21.23 15.98 -48.98
C THR A 343 -21.87 16.00 -50.36
N LEU A 344 -22.13 17.19 -50.92
CA LEU A 344 -22.39 17.34 -52.36
C LEU A 344 -22.08 18.76 -52.92
N LEU A 345 -21.21 19.57 -52.28
CA LEU A 345 -20.87 20.90 -52.84
C LEU A 345 -19.40 21.35 -52.74
N GLN A 346 -18.44 20.48 -52.41
CA GLN A 346 -17.02 20.88 -52.33
C GLN A 346 -16.06 19.84 -52.94
N ALA A 347 -16.43 19.25 -54.08
CA ALA A 347 -15.62 18.25 -54.76
C ALA A 347 -15.01 18.70 -56.10
N GLU A 348 -14.91 20.02 -56.38
CA GLU A 348 -14.35 20.51 -57.65
C GLU A 348 -13.21 21.53 -57.56
N ASP A 349 -12.62 21.80 -56.40
CA ASP A 349 -11.45 22.71 -56.29
C ASP A 349 -10.17 22.06 -55.74
N ALA A 350 -10.12 20.73 -55.62
CA ALA A 350 -8.94 20.00 -55.13
C ALA A 350 -7.88 19.72 -56.23
N ALA A 351 -7.69 20.64 -57.16
CA ALA A 351 -6.67 20.54 -58.19
C ALA A 351 -5.99 21.89 -58.46
N SER A 352 -5.63 22.66 -57.42
CA SER A 352 -4.57 23.68 -57.42
C SER A 352 -4.52 24.40 -56.05
N SER A 353 -3.80 23.86 -55.06
CA SER A 353 -3.07 24.65 -54.04
C SER A 353 -2.42 23.71 -53.01
N SER A 354 -1.13 23.46 -53.18
CA SER A 354 -0.26 22.93 -52.13
C SER A 354 0.05 24.02 -51.11
N THR A 355 -0.90 24.32 -50.23
CA THR A 355 -0.68 25.11 -49.02
C THR A 355 -1.11 24.26 -47.84
N HIS A 356 -0.18 23.46 -47.30
CA HIS A 356 -0.32 22.88 -45.97
C HIS A 356 -0.58 24.02 -44.98
N ALA A 357 -1.76 24.07 -44.39
CA ALA A 357 -1.98 24.87 -43.19
C ALA A 357 -0.96 24.39 -42.14
N VAL A 358 -0.08 25.29 -41.70
CA VAL A 358 0.94 25.01 -40.69
C VAL A 358 0.23 24.86 -39.34
N GLY A 359 -0.28 23.66 -39.05
CA GLY A 359 -0.72 23.28 -37.71
C GLY A 359 0.48 23.15 -36.78
N ASP A 360 0.29 23.45 -35.50
CA ASP A 360 1.28 23.11 -34.48
C ASP A 360 1.18 21.63 -34.12
N GLU A 361 2.30 21.08 -33.65
CA GLU A 361 2.47 19.66 -33.29
C GLU A 361 1.37 19.15 -32.33
N TYR A 362 0.92 20.04 -31.43
CA TYR A 362 -0.18 19.80 -30.49
C TYR A 362 -1.50 19.55 -31.21
N SER A 363 -1.94 20.48 -32.08
CA SER A 363 -3.20 20.35 -32.80
C SER A 363 -3.19 19.16 -33.76
N ASP A 364 -2.04 18.84 -34.34
CA ASP A 364 -1.88 17.73 -35.25
C ASP A 364 -2.08 16.36 -34.55
N TRP A 365 -1.46 16.13 -33.39
CA TRP A 365 -1.63 14.85 -32.68
C TRP A 365 -3.05 14.66 -32.13
N PHE A 366 -3.68 15.72 -31.61
CA PHE A 366 -5.06 15.62 -31.10
C PHE A 366 -6.07 15.34 -32.21
N ARG A 367 -5.76 15.70 -33.47
CA ARG A 367 -6.55 15.32 -34.65
C ARG A 367 -6.21 13.91 -35.16
N ASP A 368 -4.99 13.45 -34.97
CA ASP A 368 -4.54 12.11 -35.37
C ASP A 368 -5.00 11.04 -34.37
N VAL A 369 -6.23 10.57 -34.52
CA VAL A 369 -6.84 9.54 -33.67
C VAL A 369 -6.91 8.21 -34.43
N HIS A 370 -6.22 7.18 -33.92
CA HIS A 370 -6.26 5.84 -34.49
C HIS A 370 -7.06 4.87 -33.59
N LYS A 371 -7.84 3.96 -34.18
CA LYS A 371 -8.67 3.01 -33.40
C LYS A 371 -7.87 2.11 -32.47
N SER A 372 -6.61 1.80 -32.82
CA SER A 372 -5.74 0.99 -31.98
C SER A 372 -5.28 1.69 -30.70
N ASP A 373 -5.41 3.02 -30.61
CA ASP A 373 -4.90 3.82 -29.50
C ASP A 373 -5.57 3.43 -28.16
N GLN A 374 -6.83 2.98 -28.21
CA GLN A 374 -7.59 2.45 -27.06
C GLN A 374 -6.92 1.23 -26.40
N ASN A 375 -6.13 0.47 -27.17
CA ASN A 375 -5.44 -0.72 -26.69
C ASN A 375 -4.04 -0.42 -26.13
N ILE A 376 -3.61 0.84 -26.17
CA ILE A 376 -2.28 1.23 -25.67
C ILE A 376 -2.31 1.22 -24.14
N LEU A 377 -1.50 0.34 -23.57
CA LEU A 377 -1.34 0.17 -22.12
C LEU A 377 -0.10 0.91 -21.57
N ASP A 378 0.89 1.17 -22.42
CA ASP A 378 2.12 1.87 -22.06
C ASP A 378 2.23 3.16 -22.88
N PRO A 379 1.76 4.29 -22.34
CA PRO A 379 1.79 5.56 -23.04
C PRO A 379 3.23 6.06 -23.22
N ILE A 380 4.18 5.70 -22.33
CA ILE A 380 5.57 6.14 -22.45
C ILE A 380 6.22 5.51 -23.68
N SER A 381 6.04 4.21 -23.87
CA SER A 381 6.54 3.51 -25.06
C SER A 381 5.90 4.05 -26.34
N TYR A 382 4.60 4.33 -26.33
CA TYR A 382 3.88 4.93 -27.45
C TYR A 382 4.49 6.27 -27.89
N TRP A 383 4.78 7.16 -26.93
CA TRP A 383 5.36 8.46 -27.24
C TRP A 383 6.80 8.33 -27.74
N TYR A 384 7.58 7.41 -27.17
CA TYR A 384 8.96 7.17 -27.59
C TYR A 384 9.07 6.69 -29.05
N GLU A 385 8.13 5.85 -29.49
CA GLU A 385 8.05 5.40 -30.88
C GLU A 385 7.78 6.56 -31.84
N ARG A 386 7.00 7.55 -31.41
CA ARG A 386 6.62 8.74 -32.20
C ARG A 386 7.53 9.95 -32.01
N ARG A 387 8.70 9.77 -31.39
CA ARG A 387 9.63 10.88 -31.07
C ARG A 387 10.10 11.70 -32.28
N GLU A 388 10.12 11.10 -33.47
CA GLU A 388 10.53 11.80 -34.70
C GLU A 388 9.38 12.66 -35.26
N GLU A 389 8.14 12.22 -35.06
CA GLU A 389 6.92 12.88 -35.53
C GLU A 389 6.49 14.00 -34.58
N TYR A 390 6.51 13.73 -33.28
CA TYR A 390 6.07 14.64 -32.21
C TYR A 390 7.15 14.82 -31.14
N PRO A 391 8.27 15.49 -31.45
CA PRO A 391 9.40 15.62 -30.52
C PRO A 391 9.12 16.52 -29.30
N ARG A 392 8.33 17.61 -29.42
CA ARG A 392 8.00 18.50 -28.28
C ARG A 392 6.93 17.90 -27.40
N LEU A 393 5.92 17.29 -28.02
CA LEU A 393 4.82 16.64 -27.36
C LEU A 393 5.29 15.37 -26.66
N LEU A 394 6.26 14.64 -27.21
CA LEU A 394 6.99 13.60 -26.48
C LEU A 394 7.58 14.15 -25.18
N GLN A 395 8.31 15.26 -25.23
CA GLN A 395 8.94 15.80 -24.02
C GLN A 395 7.88 16.19 -22.98
N MET A 396 6.77 16.80 -23.41
CA MET A 396 5.63 17.07 -22.53
C MET A 396 5.04 15.79 -21.95
N ALA A 397 4.83 14.76 -22.77
CA ALA A 397 4.29 13.49 -22.34
C ALA A 397 5.22 12.78 -21.36
N LEU A 398 6.53 12.76 -21.58
CA LEU A 398 7.48 12.21 -20.62
C LEU A 398 7.46 12.98 -19.30
N ASP A 399 7.46 14.32 -19.37
CA ASP A 399 7.44 15.18 -18.18
C ASP A 399 6.15 14.96 -17.36
N MET A 400 4.98 14.79 -18.01
CA MET A 400 3.69 14.58 -17.32
C MET A 400 3.48 13.12 -16.87
N LEU A 401 3.70 12.15 -17.75
CA LEU A 401 3.39 10.73 -17.51
C LEU A 401 4.37 10.07 -16.52
N SER A 402 5.53 10.67 -16.27
CA SER A 402 6.51 10.18 -15.29
C SER A 402 6.30 10.72 -13.87
N VAL A 403 5.41 11.70 -13.68
CA VAL A 403 5.06 12.21 -12.35
C VAL A 403 4.42 11.10 -11.53
N LEU A 404 4.86 10.95 -10.28
CA LEU A 404 4.22 10.04 -9.33
C LEU A 404 3.04 10.75 -8.65
N PRO A 405 1.86 10.11 -8.55
CA PRO A 405 0.68 10.71 -7.93
C PRO A 405 0.79 10.81 -6.40
N MET A 406 1.76 10.12 -5.79
CA MET A 406 1.91 10.02 -4.35
C MET A 406 3.39 10.00 -3.91
N SER A 407 3.64 10.50 -2.70
CA SER A 407 4.95 10.44 -2.04
C SER A 407 5.32 9.05 -1.47
N ALA A 408 4.51 8.02 -1.71
CA ALA A 408 4.72 6.68 -1.16
C ALA A 408 6.05 6.04 -1.60
N ASP A 409 6.57 6.41 -2.77
CA ASP A 409 7.89 5.96 -3.21
C ASP A 409 9.02 6.48 -2.31
N VAL A 410 8.94 7.76 -1.93
CA VAL A 410 9.87 8.40 -0.99
C VAL A 410 9.74 7.78 0.41
N GLU A 411 8.51 7.46 0.85
CA GLU A 411 8.29 6.76 2.13
C GLU A 411 8.91 5.36 2.14
N ARG A 412 8.84 4.62 1.02
CA ARG A 412 9.52 3.33 0.86
C ARG A 412 11.04 3.49 0.91
N LEU A 413 11.57 4.50 0.23
CA LEU A 413 13.00 4.83 0.28
C LEU A 413 13.44 5.07 1.74
N PHE A 414 12.74 5.95 2.48
CA PHE A 414 13.05 6.21 3.89
C PHE A 414 12.93 4.98 4.79
N SER A 415 11.93 4.13 4.55
CA SER A 415 11.78 2.87 5.27
C SER A 415 13.00 1.97 5.09
N THR A 416 13.57 1.90 3.88
CA THR A 416 14.78 1.12 3.60
C THR A 416 16.04 1.72 4.22
N CYS A 417 16.05 3.05 4.43
CA CYS A 417 17.12 3.74 5.14
C CYS A 417 17.05 3.57 6.66
N GLY A 418 15.99 2.98 7.22
CA GLY A 418 15.76 2.95 8.68
C GLY A 418 16.93 2.41 9.50
N ARG A 419 17.61 1.34 9.05
CA ARG A 419 18.81 0.79 9.71
C ARG A 419 20.11 1.56 9.43
N MET A 420 20.10 2.44 8.44
CA MET A 420 21.23 3.32 8.11
C MET A 420 21.18 4.62 8.92
N VAL A 421 19.99 4.99 9.41
CA VAL A 421 19.70 6.24 10.13
C VAL A 421 19.52 6.01 11.64
N ARG A 422 19.26 4.78 12.09
CA ARG A 422 19.11 4.42 13.51
C ARG A 422 20.44 4.38 14.26
N ASP A 423 20.35 4.49 15.59
CA ASP A 423 21.47 4.61 16.53
C ASP A 423 22.50 3.45 16.46
N ASP A 424 22.13 2.30 15.89
CA ASP A 424 23.02 1.16 15.67
C ASP A 424 24.08 1.40 14.59
N ARG A 425 23.87 2.37 13.69
CA ARG A 425 24.83 2.82 12.67
C ARG A 425 24.95 4.35 12.56
N ALA A 426 25.05 5.04 13.69
CA ALA A 426 25.03 6.49 13.84
C ALA A 426 26.19 7.31 13.19
N ARG A 427 26.86 6.81 12.14
CA ARG A 427 28.02 7.47 11.50
C ARG A 427 28.02 7.48 9.97
N LEU A 428 26.95 7.06 9.31
CA LEU A 428 26.88 7.21 7.85
C LEU A 428 26.51 8.64 7.48
N ASP A 429 27.35 9.28 6.66
CA ASP A 429 27.04 10.59 6.10
C ASP A 429 25.83 10.50 5.15
N ALA A 430 25.04 11.56 5.05
CA ALA A 430 23.87 11.62 4.18
C ALA A 430 24.22 11.30 2.71
N SER A 431 25.39 11.74 2.24
CA SER A 431 25.88 11.41 0.89
C SER A 431 26.09 9.92 0.69
N THR A 432 26.60 9.22 1.72
CA THR A 432 26.84 7.78 1.70
C THR A 432 25.53 7.01 1.69
N ILE A 433 24.54 7.46 2.47
CA ILE A 433 23.19 6.90 2.46
C ILE A 433 22.57 7.05 1.06
N GLY A 434 22.67 8.26 0.48
CA GLY A 434 22.20 8.56 -0.86
C GLY A 434 22.82 7.63 -1.91
N MET A 435 24.14 7.57 -1.99
CA MET A 435 24.86 6.69 -2.93
C MET A 435 24.46 5.22 -2.78
N THR A 436 24.35 4.73 -1.54
CA THR A 436 23.95 3.34 -1.27
C THR A 436 22.55 3.05 -1.80
N GLN A 437 21.60 3.96 -1.57
CA GLN A 437 20.24 3.79 -2.07
C GLN A 437 20.14 3.91 -3.59
N THR A 438 20.92 4.80 -4.21
CA THR A 438 21.02 4.90 -5.67
C THR A 438 21.53 3.59 -6.28
N VAL A 439 22.64 3.06 -5.77
CA VAL A 439 23.20 1.77 -6.23
C VAL A 439 22.21 0.63 -6.02
N ARG A 440 21.54 0.60 -4.86
CA ARG A 440 20.48 -0.38 -4.58
C ARG A 440 19.33 -0.26 -5.58
N SER A 441 18.86 0.95 -5.88
CA SER A 441 17.79 1.19 -6.85
C SER A 441 18.20 0.70 -8.24
N TRP A 442 19.42 1.01 -8.69
CA TRP A 442 19.95 0.56 -9.97
C TRP A 442 20.11 -0.96 -10.07
N HIS A 443 20.57 -1.59 -8.99
CA HIS A 443 20.64 -3.05 -8.89
C HIS A 443 19.25 -3.69 -8.94
N CYS A 444 18.29 -3.20 -8.14
CA CYS A 444 16.90 -3.70 -8.16
C CYS A 444 16.21 -3.48 -9.51
N GLY A 445 16.55 -2.40 -10.22
CA GLY A 445 16.08 -2.14 -11.58
C GLY A 445 16.79 -2.96 -12.68
N GLY A 446 17.80 -3.75 -12.33
CA GLY A 446 18.56 -4.57 -13.29
C GLY A 446 19.55 -3.79 -14.15
N TYR A 447 19.81 -2.52 -13.84
CA TYR A 447 20.76 -1.67 -14.56
C TYR A 447 22.22 -2.00 -14.26
N ILE A 448 22.48 -2.54 -13.06
CA ILE A 448 23.79 -3.03 -12.63
C ILE A 448 23.66 -4.52 -12.33
N LYS A 449 24.46 -5.35 -13.00
CA LYS A 449 24.60 -6.77 -12.67
C LYS A 449 25.72 -6.89 -11.64
N SER A 450 25.39 -7.32 -10.42
CA SER A 450 26.44 -7.60 -9.43
C SER A 450 27.17 -8.89 -9.81
N THR A 451 28.48 -8.81 -10.04
CA THR A 451 29.35 -10.00 -10.14
C THR A 451 29.71 -10.58 -8.78
N GLU A 452 29.41 -9.87 -7.69
CA GLU A 452 29.68 -10.29 -6.33
C GLU A 452 28.39 -10.74 -5.61
N LYS A 453 28.47 -11.91 -4.97
CA LYS A 453 27.46 -12.49 -4.06
C LYS A 453 27.07 -11.60 -2.86
N LEU A 454 27.65 -10.40 -2.75
CA LEU A 454 27.41 -9.41 -1.70
C LEU A 454 26.07 -8.68 -1.87
N LEU A 455 25.55 -8.58 -3.10
CA LEU A 455 24.24 -7.99 -3.41
C LEU A 455 23.21 -9.03 -3.89
N GLU A 456 23.65 -10.25 -4.21
CA GLU A 456 22.76 -11.37 -4.49
C GLU A 456 22.05 -11.77 -3.19
N ASP A 457 20.74 -11.52 -3.16
CA ASP A 457 19.82 -12.06 -2.18
C ASP A 457 20.27 -11.94 -0.73
N VAL A 458 20.30 -10.70 -0.23
CA VAL A 458 19.81 -10.50 1.15
C VAL A 458 18.32 -10.86 1.12
N LYS A 459 18.02 -12.17 1.11
CA LYS A 459 16.70 -12.69 1.43
C LYS A 459 16.36 -12.16 2.79
N VAL A 460 15.55 -11.11 2.83
CA VAL A 460 15.07 -10.56 4.08
C VAL A 460 14.24 -11.66 4.73
N PRO A 461 14.53 -12.09 5.97
CA PRO A 461 13.78 -13.16 6.62
C PRO A 461 12.27 -12.87 6.56
N GLY A 462 11.51 -13.72 5.87
CA GLY A 462 10.06 -13.57 5.67
C GLY A 462 9.60 -13.17 4.26
N THR A 463 10.49 -12.86 3.32
CA THR A 463 10.12 -12.61 1.91
C THR A 463 9.55 -13.85 1.23
N ASP A 464 10.07 -15.04 1.54
CA ASP A 464 9.60 -16.31 0.97
C ASP A 464 8.14 -16.60 1.41
N LEU A 465 7.78 -16.31 2.67
CA LEU A 465 6.40 -16.41 3.16
C LEU A 465 5.46 -15.40 2.47
N LEU A 466 5.90 -14.16 2.24
CA LEU A 466 5.09 -13.14 1.56
C LEU A 466 4.97 -13.36 0.05
N ALA A 467 5.91 -14.09 -0.56
CA ALA A 467 5.82 -14.52 -1.94
C ALA A 467 4.73 -15.59 -2.12
N GLU A 468 4.46 -16.38 -1.08
CA GLU A 468 3.40 -17.41 -1.00
C GLU A 468 2.04 -16.89 -0.51
N MET A 469 1.95 -15.61 -0.11
CA MET A 469 0.71 -14.94 0.31
C MET A 469 0.11 -14.11 -0.84
N SER A 470 -1.21 -13.97 -0.86
CA SER A 470 -1.88 -12.96 -1.69
C SER A 470 -1.46 -11.56 -1.27
N PHE A 471 -1.65 -10.57 -2.14
CA PHE A 471 -1.33 -9.18 -1.81
C PHE A 471 -2.15 -8.69 -0.60
N ALA A 472 -3.43 -9.06 -0.54
CA ALA A 472 -4.32 -8.73 0.56
C ALA A 472 -3.86 -9.37 1.89
N GLU A 473 -3.53 -10.67 1.87
CA GLU A 473 -3.03 -11.40 3.03
C GLU A 473 -1.72 -10.77 3.56
N ALA A 474 -0.80 -10.42 2.66
CA ALA A 474 0.47 -9.79 3.02
C ALA A 474 0.28 -8.41 3.67
N ARG A 475 -0.63 -7.57 3.16
CA ARG A 475 -0.94 -6.25 3.75
C ARG A 475 -1.64 -6.39 5.08
N GLU A 476 -2.58 -7.31 5.20
CA GLU A 476 -3.30 -7.54 6.45
C GLU A 476 -2.37 -8.08 7.55
N ALA A 477 -1.47 -9.02 7.21
CA ALA A 477 -0.47 -9.56 8.12
C ALA A 477 0.55 -8.50 8.60
N THR A 478 0.78 -7.46 7.79
CA THR A 478 1.72 -6.39 8.11
C THR A 478 1.04 -5.14 8.68
N GLY A 479 -0.29 -5.13 8.80
CA GLY A 479 -1.07 -3.98 9.24
C GLY A 479 -0.92 -2.78 8.30
N GLY A 480 -0.90 -3.04 6.99
CA GLY A 480 -0.77 -2.01 5.96
C GLY A 480 0.64 -1.45 5.80
N ARG A 481 1.68 -2.07 6.38
CA ARG A 481 3.06 -1.65 6.08
C ARG A 481 3.29 -1.91 4.60
N ILE A 482 3.45 -0.81 3.85
CA ILE A 482 3.87 -0.80 2.46
C ILE A 482 5.01 -1.82 2.32
N THR A 483 4.92 -2.66 1.29
CA THR A 483 5.82 -3.79 1.04
C THR A 483 7.28 -3.37 0.82
N CYS A 484 7.95 -3.04 1.92
CA CYS A 484 9.34 -3.36 2.17
C CYS A 484 9.32 -4.32 3.36
N THR A 485 9.54 -5.60 3.08
CA THR A 485 10.13 -6.50 4.07
C THR A 485 11.43 -5.87 4.54
N VAL A 486 11.36 -5.12 5.63
CA VAL A 486 12.23 -5.25 6.78
C VAL A 486 11.33 -4.96 7.98
N PRO A 487 10.96 -5.95 8.82
CA PRO A 487 10.33 -5.62 10.09
C PRO A 487 11.31 -4.79 10.93
N LEU A 488 10.76 -3.75 11.56
CA LEU A 488 11.38 -2.87 12.56
C LEU A 488 12.21 -3.61 13.61
#